data_AF-A0A223LMI3-F1
#
_entry.id   AF-A0A223LMI3-F1
#
_cell.length_a   1.000
_cell.length_b   1.000
_cell.length_c   1.000
_cell.angle_alpha   90.00
_cell.angle_beta   90.00
_cell.angle_gamma   90.00
#
_symmetry.space_group_name_H-M   'P 1'
#
loop_
_entity.id
_entity.type
_entity.pdbx_description
1 polymer ?
#
loop_
_entity_poly.entity_id
_entity_poly.type
_entity_poly.pdbx_seq_one_letter_code
_entity_poly.pdbx_strand_id
1 'polypeptide(L)' 'MQPEKKRIYNNVYIPACQRQYLEKIVLEVGYMRGKRLTASAFVQFLIENYGEQAKKIFLNEGEKK' A
#
# COMPACT_ATOMS: atom_id res chain seq x y z
N MET A 1 -29.73 -1.20 7.88
CA MET A 1 -28.56 -0.31 7.64
C MET A 1 -27.35 -0.98 8.27
N GLN A 2 -26.38 -1.46 7.47
CA GLN A 2 -25.12 -1.97 8.02
C GLN A 2 -24.36 -0.78 8.60
N PRO A 3 -23.73 -0.89 9.79
CA PRO A 3 -22.99 0.22 10.36
C PRO A 3 -21.84 0.59 9.42
N GLU A 4 -21.78 1.85 9.02
CA GLU A 4 -20.69 2.40 8.23
C GLU A 4 -19.40 2.18 9.04
N LYS A 5 -18.56 1.25 8.58
CA LYS A 5 -17.30 0.89 9.26
C LYS A 5 -16.45 2.16 9.31
N LYS A 6 -16.38 2.78 10.50
CA LYS A 6 -15.66 4.04 10.70
C LYS A 6 -14.22 3.85 10.23
N ARG A 7 -13.84 4.50 9.13
CA ARG A 7 -12.49 4.39 8.57
C ARG A 7 -11.52 5.01 9.57
N ILE A 8 -10.68 4.19 10.17
CA ILE A 8 -9.60 4.65 11.04
C ILE A 8 -8.44 5.03 10.13
N TYR A 9 -8.04 6.29 10.18
CA TYR A 9 -6.90 6.80 9.44
C TYR A 9 -5.69 6.84 10.35
N ASN A 10 -4.53 6.46 9.83
CA ASN A 10 -3.26 6.52 10.56
C ASN A 10 -2.11 6.88 9.63
N ASN A 11 -1.02 7.39 10.21
CA ASN A 11 0.20 7.74 9.49
C ASN A 11 1.22 6.60 9.61
N VAL A 12 1.87 6.26 8.50
CA VAL A 12 2.97 5.30 8.47
C VAL A 12 4.24 6.03 8.04
N TYR A 13 5.33 5.81 8.77
CA TYR A 13 6.63 6.37 8.40
C TYR A 13 7.26 5.54 7.30
N ILE A 14 7.65 6.21 6.21
CA ILE A 14 8.31 5.59 5.06
C ILE A 14 9.59 6.39 4.79
N PRO A 15 10.76 5.75 4.62
CA PRO A 15 11.97 6.49 4.32
C PRO A 15 11.86 7.21 2.97
N ALA A 16 12.60 8.32 2.83
CA ALA A 16 12.40 9.29 1.75
C ALA A 16 12.48 8.66 0.34
N CYS A 17 13.47 7.79 0.10
CA CYS A 17 13.64 7.15 -1.22
C CYS A 17 12.44 6.26 -1.60
N GLN A 18 11.94 5.45 -0.66
CA GLN A 18 10.79 4.59 -0.87
C GLN A 18 9.51 5.41 -1.09
N ARG A 19 9.38 6.54 -0.39
CA ARG A 19 8.26 7.47 -0.60
C ARG A 19 8.30 8.10 -1.99
N GLN A 20 9.46 8.58 -2.44
CA GLN A 20 9.61 9.14 -3.79
C GLN A 20 9.28 8.10 -4.87
N TYR A 21 9.71 6.86 -4.66
CA TYR A 21 9.40 5.76 -5.56
C TYR A 21 7.89 5.46 -5.61
N LEU A 22 7.22 5.42 -4.45
CA LEU A 22 5.77 5.26 -4.35
C LEU A 22 5.04 6.38 -5.10
N GLU A 23 5.44 7.64 -4.92
CA GLU A 23 4.84 8.79 -5.60
C GLU A 23 4.99 8.69 -7.13
N LYS A 24 6.14 8.23 -7.62
CA LYS A 24 6.37 7.98 -9.05
C LYS A 24 5.41 6.92 -9.61
N ILE A 25 5.29 5.76 -8.96
CA ILE A 25 4.37 4.69 -9.39
C ILE A 25 2.93 5.20 -9.43
N VAL A 26 2.50 5.89 -8.37
CA VAL A 26 1.14 6.40 -8.25
C VAL A 26 0.81 7.38 -9.37
N LEU A 27 1.77 8.24 -9.73
CA LEU A 27 1.63 9.18 -10.84
C LEU A 27 1.52 8.46 -12.19
N GLU A 28 2.39 7.48 -12.46
CA GLU A 28 2.35 6.68 -13.69
C GLU A 28 1.03 5.91 -13.82
N VAL A 29 0.60 5.21 -12.77
CA VAL A 29 -0.67 4.48 -12.76
C VAL A 29 -1.85 5.42 -12.95
N GLY A 30 -1.84 6.58 -12.29
CA GLY A 30 -2.89 7.59 -12.42
C GLY A 30 -3.00 8.12 -13.85
N TYR A 31 -1.86 8.40 -14.48
CA TYR A 31 -1.78 8.82 -15.87
C TYR A 31 -2.34 7.74 -16.81
N MET A 32 -1.89 6.49 -16.68
CA MET A 32 -2.35 5.39 -17.54
C MET A 32 -3.84 5.09 -17.40
N ARG A 33 -4.42 5.30 -16.21
CA ARG A 33 -5.86 5.11 -15.95
C ARG A 33 -6.71 6.33 -16.29
N GLY A 34 -6.09 7.47 -16.65
CA GLY A 34 -6.78 8.75 -16.85
C GLY A 34 -7.49 9.26 -15.59
N LYS A 35 -7.04 8.84 -14.40
CA LYS A 35 -7.67 9.17 -13.10
C LYS A 35 -6.63 9.45 -12.04
N ARG A 36 -6.88 10.45 -11.20
CA ARG A 36 -5.99 10.75 -10.06
C ARG A 36 -6.01 9.59 -9.07
N LEU A 37 -4.83 9.09 -8.71
CA LEU A 37 -4.61 8.08 -7.68
C LEU A 37 -3.83 8.71 -6.52
N THR A 38 -4.15 8.36 -5.29
CA THR A 38 -3.39 8.80 -4.11
C THR A 38 -2.46 7.68 -3.64
N ALA A 39 -1.35 8.06 -2.99
CA ALA A 39 -0.45 7.10 -2.35
C ALA A 39 -1.18 6.23 -1.33
N SER A 40 -2.11 6.81 -0.54
CA SER A 40 -2.93 6.06 0.42
C SER A 40 -3.81 5.00 -0.24
N ALA A 41 -4.47 5.33 -1.37
CA ALA A 41 -5.30 4.38 -2.10
C ALA A 41 -4.46 3.24 -2.70
N PHE A 42 -3.27 3.55 -3.21
CA PHE A 42 -2.37 2.54 -3.73
C PHE A 42 -1.81 1.63 -2.62
N VAL A 43 -1.40 2.19 -1.48
CA VAL A 43 -0.96 1.40 -0.31
C VAL A 43 -2.09 0.52 0.22
N GLN A 44 -3.32 1.04 0.29
CA GLN A 44 -4.49 0.24 0.67
C GLN A 44 -4.70 -0.94 -0.30
N PHE A 45 -4.63 -0.69 -1.60
CA PHE A 45 -4.70 -1.75 -2.61
C PHE A 45 -3.60 -2.81 -2.40
N LEU A 46 -2.37 -2.40 -2.13
CA LEU A 46 -1.27 -3.33 -1.86
C LEU A 46 -1.54 -4.21 -0.63
N ILE A 47 -2.02 -3.62 0.46
CA ILE A 47 -2.34 -4.34 1.70
C ILE A 47 -3.46 -5.35 1.45
N GLU A 48 -4.55 -4.92 0.82
CA GLU A 48 -5.75 -5.75 0.61
C GLU A 48 -5.49 -6.92 -0.36
N ASN A 49 -4.62 -6.73 -1.36
CA ASN A 49 -4.40 -7.73 -2.41
C ASN A 49 -3.15 -8.59 -2.18
N TYR A 50 -2.13 -8.06 -1.50
CA TYR A 50 -0.83 -8.72 -1.37
C TYR A 50 -0.36 -8.87 0.08
N GLY A 51 -1.12 -8.40 1.08
CA GLY A 51 -0.71 -8.43 2.49
C GLY A 51 -0.43 -9.83 3.03
N GLU A 52 -1.29 -10.81 2.73
CA GLU A 52 -1.06 -12.21 3.16
C GLU A 52 0.15 -12.85 2.47
N GLN A 53 0.39 -12.54 1.19
CA GLN A 53 1.59 -12.99 0.49
C GLN A 53 2.84 -12.39 1.12
N ALA A 54 2.84 -11.07 1.37
CA ALA A 54 3.95 -10.37 2.00
C ALA A 54 4.25 -10.93 3.39
N LYS A 55 3.21 -11.20 4.19
CA LYS A 55 3.33 -11.84 5.51
C LYS A 55 4.00 -13.22 5.44
N LYS A 56 3.58 -14.08 4.51
CA LYS A 56 4.19 -15.41 4.33
C LYS A 56 5.67 -15.33 3.98
N ILE A 57 6.03 -14.45 3.04
CA ILE A 57 7.43 -14.23 2.66
C ILE A 57 8.24 -13.75 3.86
N PHE A 58 7.73 -12.74 4.57
CA PHE A 58 8.42 -12.15 5.71
C PHE A 58 8.67 -13.15 6.85
N LEU A 59 7.72 -14.05 7.12
CA LEU A 59 7.88 -15.09 8.13
C LEU A 59 8.84 -16.21 7.68
N ASN A 60 8.76 -16.63 6.42
CA ASN A 60 9.57 -17.72 5.88
C ASN A 60 11.03 -17.31 5.61
N GLU A 61 11.30 -16.02 5.38
CA GLU A 61 12.67 -15.49 5.34
C GLU A 61 13.34 -15.46 6.73
N GLY A 62 12.55 -15.53 7.80
CA GLY A 62 13.03 -15.63 9.18
C GLY A 62 13.52 -17.03 9.59
N GLU A 63 13.17 -18.08 8.84
CA GLU A 63 13.54 -19.48 9.16
C GLU A 63 14.91 -19.90 8.59
N LYS A 64 15.55 -19.04 7.79
CA LYS A 64 16.90 -19.27 7.24
C LYS A 64 18.01 -18.59 8.07
N LYS A 65 17.90 -18.60 9.39
CA LYS A 65 18.99 -18.19 10.30
C LYS A 65 19.46 -19.36 11.15
#